data_AF-A0A967LSM5-F1
#
_entry.id   AF-A0A967LSM5-F1
#
_cell.length_a   1.000
_cell.length_b   1.000
_cell.length_c   1.000
_cell.angle_alpha   90.00
_cell.angle_beta   90.00
_cell.angle_gamma   90.00
#
_symmetry.space_group_name_H-M   'P 1'
#
loop_
_entity.id
_entity.type
_entity.pdbx_description
1 polymer ?
#
loop_
_entity_poly.entity_id
_entity_poly.type
_entity_poly.pdbx_seq_one_letter_code
_entity_poly.pdbx_strand_id
1 'polypeptide(L)'
;VVLGRSGTAIAAELATNGVLRETEAMESMGVDPVQYLVVPRVLGAAVSVAILALFFDVIALLGGTVFAKVLVDVSIADVMASIRAAALPGDIWLTIAKGAVFGVGIATLSAYEGLLGGRKP
;
A
#
# COMPACT_ATOMS: atom_id res chain seq x y z
N VAL A 1 -6.87 -4.20 3.43
CA VAL A 1 -6.33 -3.58 4.66
C VAL A 1 -5.72 -2.21 4.40
N VAL A 2 -4.76 -2.07 3.48
CA VAL A 2 -4.09 -0.77 3.22
C VAL A 2 -5.05 0.34 2.81
N LEU A 3 -5.95 0.10 1.85
CA LEU A 3 -6.95 1.08 1.42
C LEU A 3 -7.87 1.53 2.58
N GLY A 4 -8.34 0.58 3.39
CA GLY A 4 -9.25 0.86 4.50
C GLY A 4 -8.60 1.56 5.70
N ARG A 5 -7.30 1.35 5.95
CA ARG A 5 -6.58 1.99 7.07
C ARG A 5 -5.81 3.24 6.65
N SER A 6 -4.92 3.09 5.67
CA SER A 6 -4.05 4.17 5.23
C SER A 6 -4.74 5.06 4.20
N GLY A 7 -5.52 4.48 3.28
CA GLY A 7 -6.25 5.25 2.28
C GLY A 7 -7.32 6.17 2.90
N THR A 8 -8.09 5.66 3.86
CA THR A 8 -9.08 6.47 4.61
C THR A 8 -8.42 7.57 5.43
N ALA A 9 -7.27 7.31 6.06
CA ALA A 9 -6.50 8.33 6.77
C ALA A 9 -6.02 9.45 5.83
N ILE A 10 -5.48 9.09 4.66
CA ILE A 10 -5.04 10.06 3.63
C ILE A 10 -6.22 10.90 3.14
N ALA A 11 -7.35 10.26 2.85
CA ALA A 11 -8.55 10.94 2.38
C ALA A 11 -9.13 11.89 3.45
N ALA A 12 -9.20 11.45 4.71
CA ALA A 12 -9.71 12.25 5.82
C ALA A 12 -8.81 13.46 6.11
N GLU A 13 -7.49 13.30 6.05
CA GLU A 13 -6.54 14.39 6.23
C GLU A 13 -6.68 15.44 5.12
N LEU A 14 -6.75 15.01 3.85
CA LEU A 14 -6.96 15.92 2.72
C LEU A 14 -8.32 16.63 2.79
N ALA A 15 -9.37 15.92 3.19
CA ALA A 15 -10.68 16.53 3.40
C ALA A 15 -10.64 17.59 4.51
N THR A 16 -9.94 17.31 5.60
CA THR A 16 -9.77 18.25 6.72
C THR A 16 -9.02 19.51 6.28
N ASN A 17 -7.95 19.37 5.49
CA ASN A 17 -7.19 20.51 4.97
C ASN A 17 -8.05 21.39 4.03
N GLY A 18 -8.99 20.79 3.30
CA GLY A 18 -9.98 21.52 2.50
C GLY A 18 -10.96 22.32 3.37
N VAL A 19 -11.50 21.71 4.43
CA VAL A 19 -12.42 22.38 5.37
C VAL A 19 -11.73 23.51 6.14
N LEU A 20 -10.47 23.33 6.51
CA LEU A 20 -9.64 24.35 7.15
C LEU A 20 -9.14 25.44 6.17
N ARG A 21 -9.44 25.31 4.88
CA ARG A 21 -9.00 26.21 3.80
C ARG A 21 -7.48 26.34 3.66
N GLU A 22 -6.72 25.36 4.13
CA GLU A 22 -5.27 25.33 3.98
C GLU A 22 -4.87 25.19 2.51
N THR A 23 -5.63 24.43 1.72
CA THR A 23 -5.38 24.28 0.28
C THR A 23 -5.52 25.62 -0.46
N GLU A 24 -6.50 26.45 -0.11
CA GLU A 24 -6.68 27.79 -0.69
C GLU A 24 -5.58 28.75 -0.22
N ALA A 25 -5.12 28.61 1.02
CA ALA A 25 -3.99 29.39 1.53
C ALA A 25 -2.71 29.08 0.74
N MET A 26 -2.45 27.82 0.39
CA MET A 26 -1.31 27.43 -0.44
C MET A 26 -1.39 28.01 -1.86
N GLU A 27 -2.59 27.99 -2.47
CA GLU A 27 -2.82 28.63 -3.78
C GLU A 27 -2.55 30.14 -3.71
N SER A 28 -2.92 30.81 -2.62
CA SER A 28 -2.65 32.25 -2.42
C SER A 28 -1.16 32.58 -2.32
N MET A 29 -0.35 31.62 -1.88
CA MET A 29 1.11 31.72 -1.83
C MET A 29 1.79 31.34 -3.16
N GLY A 30 1.01 30.99 -4.19
CA GLY A 30 1.53 30.58 -5.50
C GLY A 30 2.08 29.14 -5.54
N VAL A 31 1.73 28.30 -4.56
CA VAL A 31 2.16 26.90 -4.50
C VAL A 31 1.02 26.00 -4.99
N ASP A 32 1.31 25.08 -5.92
CA ASP A 32 0.34 24.08 -6.37
C ASP A 32 0.08 23.04 -5.25
N PRO A 33 -1.14 23.00 -4.68
CA PRO A 33 -1.47 22.09 -3.59
C PRO A 33 -1.46 20.62 -4.02
N VAL A 34 -1.75 20.30 -5.28
CA VAL A 34 -1.77 18.91 -5.78
C VAL A 34 -0.34 18.39 -5.85
N GLN A 35 0.58 19.18 -6.41
CA GLN A 35 1.98 18.78 -6.52
C GLN A 35 2.63 18.65 -5.14
N TYR A 36 2.27 19.51 -4.18
CA TYR A 36 2.88 19.52 -2.86
C TYR A 36 2.28 18.49 -1.89
N LEU A 37 0.98 18.22 -1.96
CA LEU A 37 0.30 17.30 -1.04
C LEU A 37 0.19 15.89 -1.60
N VAL A 38 -0.14 15.71 -2.89
CA VAL A 38 -0.52 14.40 -3.44
C VAL A 38 0.70 13.61 -3.90
N VAL A 39 1.63 14.24 -4.62
CA VAL A 39 2.82 13.56 -5.18
C VAL A 39 3.67 12.86 -4.11
N PRO A 40 4.08 13.50 -3.00
CA PRO A 40 4.88 12.81 -1.98
C PRO A 40 4.11 11.65 -1.31
N ARG A 41 2.79 11.78 -1.15
CA ARG A 41 1.94 10.72 -0.57
C ARG A 41 1.84 9.52 -1.49
N VAL A 42 1.67 9.73 -2.80
CA VAL A 42 1.59 8.66 -3.80
C VAL A 42 2.90 7.88 -3.87
N LEU A 43 4.04 8.57 -3.90
CA LEU A 43 5.35 7.93 -3.88
C LEU A 43 5.59 7.15 -2.59
N GLY A 44 5.28 7.74 -1.44
CA GLY A 44 5.41 7.08 -0.13
C GLY A 44 4.54 5.84 -0.02
N ALA A 45 3.29 5.90 -0.50
CA ALA A 45 2.37 4.77 -0.50
C ALA A 45 2.81 3.65 -1.46
N ALA A 46 3.32 3.99 -2.65
CA ALA A 46 3.84 3.01 -3.61
C ALA A 46 4.97 2.16 -2.99
N VAL A 47 5.95 2.82 -2.37
CA VAL A 47 7.08 2.15 -1.71
C VAL A 47 6.62 1.35 -0.49
N SER A 48 5.75 1.94 0.34
CA SER A 48 5.25 1.30 1.56
C SER A 48 4.48 0.00 1.26
N VAL A 49 3.62 0.01 0.23
CA VAL A 49 2.85 -1.16 -0.17
C VAL A 49 3.73 -2.25 -0.77
N ALA A 50 4.73 -1.88 -1.57
CA ALA A 50 5.68 -2.84 -2.12
C ALA A 50 6.47 -3.57 -1.02
N ILE A 51 6.96 -2.84 -0.01
CA ILE A 51 7.69 -3.44 1.13
C ILE A 51 6.75 -4.30 1.98
N LEU A 52 5.53 -3.84 2.22
CA LEU A 52 4.55 -4.57 3.02
C LEU A 52 4.13 -5.89 2.36
N ALA A 53 4.04 -5.93 1.03
CA ALA A 53 3.77 -7.16 0.29
C ALA A 53 4.86 -8.21 0.52
N LEU A 54 6.13 -7.82 0.41
CA LEU A 54 7.26 -8.73 0.70
C LEU A 54 7.24 -9.25 2.14
N PHE A 55 6.91 -8.39 3.10
CA PHE A 55 6.79 -8.81 4.50
C PHE A 55 5.67 -9.83 4.70
N PHE A 56 4.55 -9.64 4.00
CA PHE A 56 3.42 -10.57 4.05
C PHE A 56 3.79 -11.94 3.43
N ASP A 57 4.54 -11.95 2.33
CA ASP A 57 5.02 -13.18 1.69
C ASP A 57 5.91 -14.01 2.64
N VAL A 58 6.83 -13.35 3.37
CA VAL A 58 7.70 -14.03 4.35
C VAL A 58 6.87 -14.64 5.49
N ILE A 59 5.91 -13.89 6.04
CA ILE A 59 5.03 -14.40 7.10
C ILE A 59 4.14 -15.53 6.58
N ALA A 60 3.62 -15.41 5.36
CA ALA A 60 2.79 -16.44 4.74
C ALA A 60 3.56 -17.75 4.54
N LEU A 61 4.84 -17.68 4.14
CA LEU A 61 5.70 -18.85 4.01
C LEU A 61 6.00 -19.50 5.37
N LEU A 62 6.35 -18.69 6.38
CA LEU A 62 6.59 -19.19 7.74
C LEU A 62 5.32 -19.78 8.37
N GLY A 63 4.19 -19.09 8.24
CA GLY A 63 2.89 -19.57 8.71
C GLY A 63 2.47 -20.86 8.01
N GLY A 64 2.62 -20.91 6.68
CA GLY A 64 2.30 -22.09 5.88
C GLY A 64 3.14 -23.31 6.24
N THR A 65 4.45 -23.14 6.46
CA THR A 65 5.33 -24.26 6.87
C THR A 65 4.98 -24.79 8.26
N VAL A 66 4.66 -23.92 9.23
CA VAL A 66 4.22 -24.33 10.57
C VAL A 66 2.87 -25.05 10.49
N PHE A 67 1.93 -24.51 9.72
CA PHE A 67 0.59 -25.08 9.58
C PHE A 67 0.62 -26.45 8.89
N ALA A 68 1.43 -26.62 7.85
CA ALA A 68 1.63 -27.89 7.16
C ALA A 68 2.17 -28.98 8.09
N LYS A 69 3.09 -28.63 9.00
CA LYS A 69 3.62 -29.56 9.99
C LYS A 69 2.57 -29.94 11.03
N VAL A 70 1.80 -28.99 11.55
CA VAL A 70 0.86 -29.24 12.65
C VAL A 70 -0.39 -30.01 12.20
N LEU A 71 -0.92 -29.72 11.00
CA LEU A 71 -2.17 -30.33 10.53
C LEU A 71 -1.96 -31.58 9.68
N VAL A 72 -0.90 -31.63 8.87
CA VAL A 72 -0.68 -32.67 7.85
C VAL A 72 0.47 -33.61 8.23
N ASP A 73 1.21 -33.30 9.31
CA ASP A 73 2.39 -34.04 9.80
C ASP A 73 3.47 -34.26 8.73
N VAL A 74 3.62 -33.29 7.82
CA VAL A 74 4.64 -33.33 6.77
C VAL A 74 5.97 -32.80 7.32
N SER A 75 7.08 -33.43 6.93
CA SER A 75 8.42 -32.97 7.26
C SER A 75 8.67 -31.57 6.68
N ILE A 76 9.30 -30.70 7.48
CA ILE A 76 9.66 -29.33 7.07
C ILE A 76 10.55 -29.35 5.81
N ALA A 77 11.39 -30.37 5.67
CA ALA A 77 12.27 -30.53 4.52
C ALA A 77 11.49 -30.71 3.21
N ASP A 78 10.41 -31.49 3.24
CA ASP A 78 9.60 -31.78 2.05
C ASP A 78 8.76 -30.56 1.64
N VAL A 79 8.25 -29.81 2.61
CA VAL A 79 7.55 -28.54 2.36
C VAL A 79 8.51 -27.52 1.75
N MET A 80 9.72 -27.40 2.27
CA MET A 80 10.72 -26.46 1.74
C MET A 80 11.17 -26.85 0.33
N ALA A 81 11.32 -28.14 0.04
CA ALA A 81 11.62 -28.64 -1.30
C ALA A 81 10.51 -28.32 -2.30
N SER A 82 9.25 -28.49 -1.88
CA SER A 82 8.08 -28.18 -2.71
C SER A 82 7.95 -26.68 -3.01
N ILE A 83 8.19 -25.83 -1.99
CA ILE A 83 8.20 -24.37 -2.16
C ILE A 83 9.31 -23.94 -3.14
N ARG A 84 10.51 -24.51 -3.03
CA ARG A 84 11.62 -24.20 -3.95
C ARG A 84 11.37 -24.68 -5.37
N ALA A 85 10.66 -25.80 -5.55
CA ALA A 85 10.30 -26.30 -6.87
C ALA A 85 9.22 -25.45 -7.54
N ALA A 86 8.34 -24.81 -6.75
CA ALA A 86 7.27 -23.96 -7.26
C ALA A 86 7.68 -22.49 -7.43
N ALA A 87 8.59 -21.98 -6.60
CA ALA A 87 8.98 -20.58 -6.62
C ALA A 87 9.91 -20.25 -7.80
N LEU A 88 9.52 -19.28 -8.61
CA LEU A 88 10.35 -18.74 -9.68
C LEU A 88 11.10 -17.48 -9.19
N PRO A 89 12.34 -17.24 -9.64
CA PRO A 89 13.06 -16.00 -9.33
C PRO A 89 12.31 -14.72 -9.77
N GLY A 90 11.43 -14.84 -10.76
CA GLY A 90 10.60 -13.74 -11.26
C GLY A 90 9.44 -13.34 -10.33
N ASP A 91 9.06 -14.20 -9.38
CA ASP A 91 7.89 -13.96 -8.53
C ASP A 91 8.11 -12.77 -7.59
N ILE A 92 9.35 -12.58 -7.10
CA ILE A 92 9.73 -11.44 -6.24
C ILE A 92 9.57 -10.12 -7.01
N TRP A 93 10.00 -10.08 -8.27
CA TRP A 93 9.84 -8.88 -9.09
C TRP A 93 8.38 -8.61 -9.40
N LEU A 94 7.59 -9.66 -9.62
CA LEU A 94 6.16 -9.53 -9.86
C LEU A 94 5.42 -8.99 -8.64
N THR A 95 5.76 -9.44 -7.42
CA THR A 95 5.12 -8.97 -6.18
C THR A 95 5.48 -7.52 -5.88
N ILE A 96 6.75 -7.12 -6.07
CA ILE A 96 7.17 -5.73 -5.93
C ILE A 96 6.46 -4.83 -6.95
N ALA A 97 6.45 -5.21 -8.23
CA ALA A 97 5.81 -4.42 -9.28
C ALA A 97 4.30 -4.28 -9.05
N LYS A 98 3.61 -5.38 -8.71
CA LYS A 98 2.18 -5.34 -8.35
C LYS A 98 1.93 -4.48 -7.12
N GLY A 99 2.76 -4.62 -6.08
CA GLY A 99 2.66 -3.83 -4.85
C GLY A 99 2.78 -2.32 -5.12
N ALA A 100 3.73 -1.91 -5.94
CA ALA A 100 3.90 -0.52 -6.35
C ALA A 100 2.68 0.01 -7.13
N VAL A 101 2.18 -0.75 -8.11
CA VAL A 101 1.00 -0.37 -8.91
C VAL A 101 -0.24 -0.19 -8.02
N PHE A 102 -0.49 -1.12 -7.10
CA PHE A 102 -1.59 -0.98 -6.15
C PHE A 102 -1.39 0.18 -5.18
N GLY A 103 -0.16 0.41 -4.71
CA GLY A 103 0.14 1.53 -3.82
C GLY A 103 -0.11 2.89 -4.48
N VAL A 104 0.30 3.06 -5.74
CA VAL A 104 -0.03 4.25 -6.54
C VAL A 104 -1.53 4.41 -6.70
N GLY A 105 -2.22 3.36 -7.16
CA GLY A 105 -3.66 3.40 -7.40
C GLY A 105 -4.47 3.76 -6.15
N ILE A 106 -4.16 3.15 -5.01
CA ILE A 106 -4.82 3.43 -3.73
C ILE A 106 -4.59 4.90 -3.32
N ALA A 107 -3.35 5.37 -3.36
CA ALA A 107 -3.03 6.73 -2.93
C ALA A 107 -3.65 7.79 -3.83
N THR A 108 -3.65 7.59 -5.15
CA THR A 108 -4.29 8.51 -6.10
C THR A 108 -5.81 8.55 -5.91
N LEU A 109 -6.48 7.39 -5.78
CA LEU A 109 -7.92 7.37 -5.51
C LEU A 109 -8.28 8.02 -4.17
N SER A 110 -7.55 7.70 -3.11
CA SER A 110 -7.79 8.29 -1.79
C SER A 110 -7.54 9.80 -1.77
N ALA A 111 -6.53 10.28 -2.50
CA ALA A 111 -6.26 11.70 -2.60
C ALA A 111 -7.33 12.45 -3.43
N TYR A 112 -7.81 11.84 -4.51
CA TYR A 112 -8.88 12.39 -5.34
C TYR A 112 -10.17 12.56 -4.52
N GLU A 113 -10.59 11.51 -3.80
CA GLU A 113 -11.80 11.57 -2.97
C GLU A 113 -11.65 12.55 -1.79
N GLY A 114 -10.46 12.62 -1.16
CA GLY A 114 -10.19 13.58 -0.09
C GLY A 114 -10.32 15.03 -0.53
N LEU A 115 -9.76 15.37 -1.70
CA LEU A 115 -9.85 16.72 -2.28
C LEU A 115 -11.30 17.07 -2.70
N LEU A 116 -12.05 16.10 -3.22
CA LEU A 116 -13.46 16.31 -3.60
C LEU A 116 -14.37 16.48 -2.36
N GLY A 117 -14.11 15.71 -1.30
CA GLY A 117 -14.84 15.76 -0.04
C GLY A 117 -14.65 17.09 0.70
N GLY A 118 -13.43 17.64 0.68
CA GLY A 118 -13.12 18.91 1.34
C GLY A 118 -13.70 20.17 0.65
N ARG A 119 -14.21 20.05 -0.58
CA ARG A 119 -14.80 21.17 -1.34
C ARG A 119 -16.31 21.32 -1.17
N LYS A 120 -16.99 20.40 -0.46
CA LYS A 120 -18.43 20.50 -0.24
C LYS A 120 -18.71 21.49 0.90
N PRO A 121 -19.68 22.41 0.72
CA PRO A 121 -20.03 23.43 1.71
C PRO A 121 -20.59 22.82 3.01
#